data_AF-A0A7M5WYH3-F1
#
_entry.id   AF-A0A7M5WYH3-F1
#
_cell.length_a   1.000
_cell.length_b   1.000
_cell.length_c   1.000
_cell.angle_alpha   90.00
_cell.angle_beta   90.00
_cell.angle_gamma   90.00
#
_symmetry.space_group_name_H-M   'P 1'
#
loop_
_entity.id
_entity.type
_entity.pdbx_description
1 polymer ?
#
loop_
_entity_poly.entity_id
_entity_poly.type
_entity_poly.pdbx_seq_one_letter_code
_entity_poly.pdbx_strand_id
1 'polypeptide(L)'
;GICEDKTPNFCKRKVTPGNGRKECRQKDTKEQMTRDCKKTCRFCEPCMNYHRDCPGYASVSYGYCTDDKYSAWMEWKCARSCGYCNKNQTKPMGDDCYDLSDKCPDYADHFDDDYCNHPKYAKWMSQACKESCLYCKGK
;
A
#
# COMPACT_ATOMS: atom_id res chain seq x y z
N GLY A 1 4.66 -4.81 -10.87
CA GLY A 1 3.80 -5.36 -9.79
C GLY A 1 2.33 -5.33 -10.18
N ILE A 2 1.49 -6.03 -9.41
CA ILE A 2 0.06 -6.26 -9.72
C ILE A 2 -0.78 -4.97 -9.60
N CYS A 3 -0.30 -3.96 -8.86
CA CYS A 3 -0.98 -2.68 -8.73
C CYS A 3 0.00 -1.50 -8.72
N GLU A 4 0.41 -1.08 -9.91
CA GLU A 4 1.32 0.05 -10.12
C GLU A 4 0.79 0.99 -11.19
N ASP A 5 1.19 2.26 -11.10
CA ASP A 5 0.98 3.23 -12.16
C ASP A 5 2.07 3.04 -13.22
N LYS A 6 1.67 2.91 -14.49
CA LYS A 6 2.60 2.85 -15.62
C LYS A 6 3.25 4.19 -15.88
N THR A 7 2.54 5.28 -15.60
CA THR A 7 3.03 6.66 -15.81
C THR A 7 2.82 7.53 -14.56
N PRO A 8 3.58 7.30 -13.48
CA PRO A 8 3.32 7.90 -12.17
C PRO A 8 3.26 9.44 -12.18
N ASN A 9 4.15 10.08 -12.94
CA ASN A 9 4.20 11.54 -13.05
C ASN A 9 3.01 12.14 -13.81
N PHE A 10 2.44 11.40 -14.76
CA PHE A 10 1.19 11.80 -15.43
C PHE A 10 0.01 11.65 -14.47
N CYS A 11 -0.05 10.52 -13.77
CA CYS A 11 -1.13 10.21 -12.83
C CYS A 11 -1.21 11.22 -11.68
N LYS A 12 -0.07 11.56 -11.06
CA LYS A 12 0.02 12.59 -10.01
C LYS A 12 -0.41 13.97 -10.50
N ARG A 13 -0.04 14.36 -11.73
CA ARG A 13 -0.44 15.64 -12.33
C ARG A 13 -1.93 15.72 -12.62
N LYS A 14 -2.58 14.59 -12.89
CA LYS A 14 -4.03 14.53 -13.15
C LYS A 14 -4.87 14.43 -11.87
N VAL A 15 -4.28 13.92 -10.80
CA VAL A 15 -4.90 13.79 -9.47
C VAL A 15 -4.22 14.77 -8.51
N THR A 16 -4.46 16.06 -8.70
CA THR A 16 -3.91 17.14 -7.87
C THR A 16 -4.81 17.47 -6.67
N PRO A 17 -4.24 18.11 -5.62
CA PRO A 17 -5.02 18.71 -4.55
C PRO A 17 -5.98 19.75 -5.15
N GLY A 18 -7.29 19.48 -5.12
CA GLY A 18 -8.35 20.31 -5.71
C GLY A 18 -9.22 19.59 -6.74
N ASN A 19 -8.66 18.71 -7.59
CA ASN A 19 -9.44 17.92 -8.55
C ASN A 19 -9.69 16.48 -8.06
N GLY A 20 -8.89 16.00 -7.10
CA GLY A 20 -9.02 14.65 -6.53
C GLY A 20 -9.04 13.58 -7.62
N ARG A 21 -9.78 12.49 -7.41
CA ARG A 21 -9.92 11.40 -8.40
C ARG A 21 -11.02 11.65 -9.45
N LYS A 22 -11.50 12.88 -9.63
CA LYS A 22 -12.56 13.18 -10.61
C LYS A 22 -12.12 12.80 -12.02
N GLU A 23 -10.87 13.09 -12.37
CA GLU A 23 -10.27 12.74 -13.67
C GLU A 23 -10.25 11.23 -13.93
N CYS A 24 -10.17 10.40 -12.89
CA CYS A 24 -10.28 8.96 -13.02
C CYS A 24 -11.68 8.53 -13.51
N ARG A 25 -12.72 9.31 -13.18
CA ARG A 25 -14.12 8.95 -13.47
C ARG A 25 -14.70 9.69 -14.69
N GLN A 26 -13.97 10.66 -15.23
CA GLN A 26 -14.38 11.40 -16.43
C GLN A 26 -14.38 10.50 -17.66
N LYS A 27 -15.44 10.60 -18.48
CA LYS A 27 -15.68 9.71 -19.61
C LYS A 27 -14.52 9.69 -20.61
N ASP A 28 -13.94 10.85 -20.87
CA ASP A 28 -12.93 11.05 -21.91
C ASP A 28 -11.52 10.56 -21.47
N THR A 29 -11.27 10.50 -20.16
CA THR A 29 -9.97 10.11 -19.60
C THR A 29 -9.98 8.76 -18.90
N LYS A 30 -11.17 8.18 -18.63
CA LYS A 30 -11.35 6.96 -17.84
C LYS A 30 -10.51 5.79 -18.36
N GLU A 31 -10.47 5.55 -19.66
CA GLU A 31 -9.70 4.44 -20.23
C GLU A 31 -8.19 4.62 -20.04
N GLN A 32 -7.68 5.82 -20.28
CA GLN A 32 -6.27 6.15 -20.08
C GLN A 32 -5.89 6.00 -18.60
N MET A 33 -6.70 6.57 -17.71
CA MET A 33 -6.48 6.52 -16.27
C MET A 33 -6.58 5.07 -15.74
N THR A 34 -7.47 4.23 -16.31
CA THR A 34 -7.58 2.80 -15.97
C THR A 34 -6.36 2.01 -16.45
N ARG A 35 -5.77 2.39 -17.58
CA ARG A 35 -4.61 1.72 -18.15
C ARG A 35 -3.32 2.03 -17.38
N ASP A 36 -3.14 3.30 -17.03
CA ASP A 36 -1.84 3.83 -16.62
C ASP A 36 -1.78 4.29 -15.17
N CYS A 37 -2.92 4.59 -14.56
CA CYS A 37 -3.01 5.20 -13.23
C CYS A 37 -3.74 4.30 -12.24
N LYS A 38 -3.54 2.98 -12.35
CA LYS A 38 -4.30 1.99 -11.58
C LYS A 38 -4.18 2.20 -10.07
N LYS A 39 -2.99 2.52 -9.57
CA LYS A 39 -2.71 2.79 -8.14
C LYS A 39 -3.24 4.17 -7.75
N THR A 40 -2.88 5.22 -8.49
CA THR A 40 -3.32 6.60 -8.22
C THR A 40 -4.85 6.75 -8.21
N CYS A 41 -5.53 6.12 -9.18
CA CYS A 41 -6.99 6.14 -9.31
C CYS A 41 -7.71 5.08 -8.47
N ARG A 42 -6.98 4.19 -7.78
CA ARG A 42 -7.53 3.04 -7.06
C ARG A 42 -8.39 2.12 -7.93
N PHE A 43 -8.04 1.98 -9.21
CA PHE A 43 -8.64 0.97 -10.09
C PHE A 43 -8.07 -0.41 -9.83
N CYS A 44 -6.89 -0.46 -9.25
CA CYS A 44 -6.46 -1.56 -8.43
C CYS A 44 -6.32 -1.03 -7.00
N GLU A 45 -6.79 -1.79 -6.02
CA GLU A 45 -6.33 -1.62 -4.65
C GLU A 45 -5.49 -2.85 -4.31
N PRO A 46 -4.29 -2.69 -3.74
CA PRO A 46 -3.23 -3.69 -3.87
C PRO A 46 -3.40 -4.89 -2.94
N CYS A 47 -4.33 -4.81 -1.97
CA CYS A 47 -4.28 -5.62 -0.78
C CYS A 47 -5.53 -5.38 0.07
N MET A 48 -6.65 -5.98 -0.28
CA MET A 48 -7.91 -5.78 0.45
C MET A 48 -8.61 -7.11 0.65
N ASN A 49 -9.48 -7.16 1.65
CA ASN A 49 -10.41 -8.27 1.80
C ASN A 49 -11.66 -7.96 0.99
N TYR A 50 -11.83 -8.67 -0.12
CA TYR A 50 -13.01 -8.64 -0.96
C TYR A 50 -14.14 -9.55 -0.43
N HIS A 51 -13.86 -10.33 0.61
CA HIS A 51 -14.85 -11.13 1.33
C HIS A 51 -14.89 -10.73 2.80
N ARG A 52 -16.10 -10.58 3.36
CA ARG A 52 -16.27 -10.17 4.77
C ARG A 52 -15.66 -11.18 5.76
N ASP A 53 -15.68 -12.46 5.39
CA ASP A 53 -15.22 -13.56 6.24
C ASP A 53 -13.71 -13.84 6.11
N CYS A 54 -12.96 -13.00 5.36
CA CYS A 54 -11.52 -13.12 5.22
C CYS A 54 -10.74 -13.20 6.55
N PRO A 55 -11.11 -12.47 7.64
CA PRO A 55 -10.46 -12.65 8.94
C PRO A 55 -10.61 -14.06 9.52
N GLY A 56 -11.75 -14.72 9.28
CA GLY A 56 -11.99 -16.10 9.68
C GLY A 56 -11.21 -17.07 8.81
N TYR A 57 -11.32 -16.94 7.48
CA TYR A 57 -10.62 -17.82 6.53
C TYR A 57 -9.09 -17.74 6.63
N ALA A 58 -8.56 -16.56 6.95
CA ALA A 58 -7.13 -16.37 7.15
C ALA A 58 -6.65 -16.69 8.56
N SER A 59 -7.55 -17.05 9.48
CA SER A 59 -7.13 -17.50 10.80
C SER A 59 -6.30 -18.77 10.68
N VAL A 60 -5.32 -18.90 11.57
CA VAL A 60 -4.49 -20.10 11.71
C VAL A 60 -5.31 -21.37 11.95
N SER A 61 -6.52 -21.26 12.49
CA SER A 61 -7.41 -22.40 12.73
C SER A 61 -8.01 -22.99 11.44
N TYR A 62 -8.15 -22.19 10.38
CA TYR A 62 -8.66 -22.66 9.08
C TYR A 62 -7.54 -22.95 8.07
N GLY A 63 -6.43 -22.20 8.13
CA GLY A 63 -5.26 -22.47 7.30
C GLY A 63 -5.44 -22.22 5.79
N TYR A 64 -6.55 -21.60 5.36
CA TYR A 64 -6.87 -21.48 3.92
C TYR A 64 -5.89 -20.63 3.14
N CYS A 65 -5.15 -19.75 3.81
CA CYS A 65 -4.06 -19.03 3.15
C CYS A 65 -3.06 -20.02 2.54
N THR A 66 -2.60 -21.00 3.30
CA THR A 66 -1.52 -21.92 2.89
C THR A 66 -2.03 -23.24 2.29
N ASP A 67 -3.34 -23.44 2.24
CA ASP A 67 -3.95 -24.64 1.65
C ASP A 67 -3.96 -24.54 0.12
N ASP A 68 -3.37 -25.52 -0.58
CA ASP A 68 -3.24 -25.52 -2.04
C ASP A 68 -4.57 -25.41 -2.80
N LYS A 69 -5.68 -25.86 -2.19
CA LYS A 69 -7.02 -25.77 -2.77
C LYS A 69 -7.60 -24.35 -2.70
N TYR A 70 -7.23 -23.58 -1.67
CA TYR A 70 -7.84 -22.29 -1.37
C TYR A 70 -6.88 -21.11 -1.53
N SER A 71 -5.57 -21.33 -1.57
CA SER A 71 -4.52 -20.31 -1.61
C SER A 71 -4.69 -19.32 -2.76
N ALA A 72 -4.99 -19.79 -3.97
CA ALA A 72 -5.24 -18.93 -5.13
C ALA A 72 -6.48 -18.03 -4.95
N TRP A 73 -7.54 -18.59 -4.34
CA TRP A 73 -8.74 -17.82 -4.02
C TRP A 73 -8.45 -16.80 -2.91
N MET A 74 -7.69 -17.20 -1.89
CA MET A 74 -7.30 -16.35 -0.77
C MET A 74 -6.34 -15.24 -1.19
N GLU A 75 -5.44 -15.48 -2.15
CA GLU A 75 -4.55 -14.49 -2.73
C GLU A 75 -5.34 -13.39 -3.46
N TRP A 76 -6.42 -13.75 -4.14
CA TRP A 76 -7.26 -12.77 -4.81
C TRP A 76 -8.28 -12.09 -3.89
N LYS A 77 -8.95 -12.84 -3.01
CA LYS A 77 -10.08 -12.37 -2.21
C LYS A 77 -9.72 -11.88 -0.82
N CYS A 78 -8.66 -12.41 -0.24
CA CYS A 78 -8.29 -12.20 1.15
C CYS A 78 -6.82 -11.84 1.29
N ALA A 79 -6.26 -11.20 0.26
CA ALA A 79 -4.84 -10.86 0.16
C ALA A 79 -4.30 -10.21 1.44
N ARG A 80 -5.09 -9.28 2.00
CA ARG A 80 -4.75 -8.55 3.23
C ARG A 80 -4.75 -9.44 4.45
N SER A 81 -5.84 -10.17 4.67
CA SER A 81 -5.96 -11.08 5.81
C SER A 81 -4.93 -12.21 5.79
N CYS A 82 -4.51 -12.68 4.61
CA CYS A 82 -3.46 -13.69 4.47
C CYS A 82 -2.03 -13.15 4.42
N GLY A 83 -1.83 -11.83 4.53
CA GLY A 83 -0.50 -11.23 4.45
C GLY A 83 0.17 -11.38 3.07
N TYR A 84 -0.59 -11.67 2.01
CA TYR A 84 -0.07 -11.80 0.64
C TYR A 84 0.46 -10.50 0.07
N CYS A 85 0.05 -9.41 0.66
CA CYS A 85 0.38 -8.06 0.24
C CYS A 85 1.88 -7.74 0.32
N ASN A 86 2.66 -8.56 1.04
CA ASN A 86 4.10 -8.41 1.20
C ASN A 86 4.91 -9.52 0.51
N LYS A 87 4.27 -10.54 -0.09
CA LYS A 87 5.00 -11.74 -0.59
C LYS A 87 5.75 -11.56 -1.92
N ASN A 88 5.68 -10.39 -2.56
CA ASN A 88 6.64 -9.99 -3.61
C ASN A 88 7.87 -9.25 -3.05
N GLN A 89 8.04 -9.22 -1.74
CA GLN A 89 9.30 -8.85 -1.09
C GLN A 89 9.90 -10.09 -0.43
N THR A 90 10.38 -11.05 -1.22
CA THR A 90 11.47 -11.90 -0.75
C THR A 90 12.72 -11.02 -0.61
N LYS A 91 12.83 -10.30 0.50
CA LYS A 91 14.10 -9.72 0.95
C LYS A 91 14.56 -10.48 2.19
N PRO A 92 15.86 -10.83 2.31
CA PRO A 92 16.35 -11.70 3.35
C PRO A 92 16.10 -11.10 4.74
N MET A 93 15.91 -12.00 5.70
CA MET A 93 15.85 -11.71 7.13
C MET A 93 17.21 -11.14 7.58
N GLY A 94 17.34 -9.81 7.51
CA GLY A 94 18.55 -9.06 7.81
C GLY A 94 18.44 -7.62 7.29
N ASP A 95 18.23 -6.67 8.20
CA ASP A 95 18.01 -5.22 8.04
C ASP A 95 16.54 -4.76 7.82
N ASP A 96 15.72 -4.87 8.87
CA ASP A 96 14.33 -4.35 8.99
C ASP A 96 14.26 -2.81 8.91
N CYS A 97 14.49 -2.27 7.73
CA CYS A 97 14.31 -0.86 7.42
C CYS A 97 13.25 -0.66 6.34
N TYR A 98 12.01 -0.76 6.77
CA TYR A 98 10.80 -0.55 5.98
C TYR A 98 9.71 0.07 6.86
N ASP A 99 8.69 0.65 6.24
CA ASP A 99 7.56 1.21 6.96
C ASP A 99 6.54 0.13 7.37
N LEU A 100 6.13 0.17 8.63
CA LEU A 100 5.10 -0.69 9.22
C LEU A 100 3.67 -0.15 8.97
N SER A 101 3.53 1.10 8.52
CA SER A 101 2.24 1.71 8.20
C SER A 101 2.23 2.29 6.78
N ASP A 102 1.12 2.07 6.07
CA ASP A 102 0.85 2.62 4.74
C ASP A 102 0.67 4.15 4.73
N LYS A 103 0.49 4.76 5.91
CA LYS A 103 0.37 6.21 6.09
C LYS A 103 1.71 6.92 6.33
N CYS A 104 2.81 6.18 6.46
CA CYS A 104 4.13 6.76 6.71
C CYS A 104 4.57 7.80 5.67
N PRO A 105 4.28 7.66 4.36
CA PRO A 105 4.58 8.71 3.38
C PRO A 105 3.81 10.00 3.63
N ASP A 106 2.52 9.89 3.96
CA ASP A 106 1.69 11.08 4.27
C ASP A 106 2.25 11.79 5.51
N TYR A 107 2.59 11.03 6.56
CA TYR A 107 3.17 11.58 7.80
C TYR A 107 4.56 12.21 7.61
N ALA A 108 5.40 11.63 6.74
CA ALA A 108 6.73 12.16 6.46
C ALA A 108 6.72 13.38 5.52
N ASP A 109 5.73 13.49 4.63
CA ASP A 109 5.58 14.63 3.70
C ASP A 109 4.87 15.85 4.33
N HIS A 110 4.36 15.75 5.57
CA HIS A 110 3.73 16.87 6.29
C HIS A 110 4.75 17.91 6.74
N PHE A 111 5.00 18.88 5.86
CA PHE A 111 6.01 19.95 6.01
C PHE A 111 5.79 20.85 7.25
N ASP A 112 4.52 21.07 7.66
CA ASP A 112 4.19 21.99 8.76
C ASP A 112 4.32 21.35 10.16
N ASP A 113 4.20 20.02 10.26
CA ASP A 113 4.19 19.29 11.54
C ASP A 113 5.51 18.53 11.81
N ASP A 114 6.30 18.27 10.76
CA ASP A 114 7.55 17.49 10.79
C ASP A 114 7.47 16.26 11.72
N TYR A 115 6.51 15.37 11.46
CA TYR A 115 6.22 14.23 12.34
C TYR A 115 7.46 13.36 12.63
N CYS A 116 8.38 13.28 11.67
CA CYS A 116 9.64 12.57 11.84
C CYS A 116 10.44 13.16 13.01
N ASN A 117 10.55 14.48 13.12
CA ASN A 117 11.31 15.13 14.20
C ASN A 117 10.45 15.68 15.35
N HIS A 118 9.12 15.64 15.23
CA HIS A 118 8.22 16.19 16.23
C HIS A 118 8.33 15.41 17.55
N PRO A 119 8.56 16.06 18.71
CA PRO A 119 8.89 15.40 19.98
C PRO A 119 7.80 14.41 20.46
N LYS A 120 6.54 14.65 20.07
CA LYS A 120 5.42 13.75 20.38
C LYS A 120 5.39 12.48 19.51
N TYR A 121 5.88 12.53 18.27
CA TYR A 121 5.64 11.51 17.26
C TYR A 121 6.92 10.82 16.78
N ALA A 122 8.08 11.46 16.90
CA ALA A 122 9.38 10.98 16.44
C ALA A 122 9.70 9.56 16.92
N LYS A 123 9.39 9.22 18.17
CA LYS A 123 9.60 7.87 18.72
C LYS A 123 8.81 6.82 17.93
N TRP A 124 7.53 7.08 17.68
CA TRP A 124 6.69 6.16 16.90
C TRP A 124 7.13 6.13 15.42
N MET A 125 7.44 7.29 14.83
CA MET A 125 7.93 7.39 13.46
C MET A 125 9.25 6.64 13.26
N SER A 126 10.16 6.66 14.24
CA SER A 126 11.43 5.90 14.19
C SER A 126 11.27 4.38 14.25
N GLN A 127 10.08 3.90 14.67
CA GLN A 127 9.78 2.48 14.77
C GLN A 127 8.91 2.02 13.60
N ALA A 128 7.93 2.84 13.22
CA ALA A 128 6.90 2.49 12.27
C ALA A 128 7.14 3.05 10.86
N CYS A 129 7.92 4.13 10.72
CA CYS A 129 8.06 4.88 9.47
C CYS A 129 9.54 5.12 9.13
N LYS A 130 10.37 4.09 9.32
CA LYS A 130 11.84 4.17 9.18
C LYS A 130 12.29 4.56 7.78
N GLU A 131 11.59 4.07 6.76
CA GLU A 131 11.91 4.32 5.36
C GLU A 131 11.42 5.71 4.96
N SER A 132 10.16 6.04 5.24
CA SER A 132 9.60 7.37 4.93
C SER A 132 10.33 8.50 5.65
N CYS A 133 10.76 8.30 6.91
CA CYS A 133 11.57 9.28 7.64
C CYS A 133 13.08 9.18 7.38
N LEU A 134 13.52 8.38 6.40
CA LEU A 134 14.91 8.24 6.00
C LEU A 134 15.87 7.80 7.12
N TYR A 135 15.37 7.21 8.21
CA TYR A 135 16.17 6.64 9.30
C TYR A 135 17.02 5.44 8.86
N CYS A 136 16.73 4.93 7.67
CA CYS A 136 17.49 3.89 7.01
C CYS A 136 18.86 4.34 6.46
N LYS A 137 19.14 5.65 6.35
CA LYS A 137 20.41 6.11 5.79
C LYS A 137 21.53 6.09 6.84
N GLY A 138 22.31 5.00 6.83
CA GLY A 138 23.45 4.82 7.72
C GLY A 138 23.98 3.38 7.83
N LYS A 139 23.78 2.53 6.82
CA LYS A 139 24.51 1.27 6.64
C LYS A 139 24.81 1.05 5.17
#